data_AF-C9SC29-F1
#
_entry.id   AF-C9SC29-F1
#
_cell.length_a   1.000
_cell.length_b   1.000
_cell.length_c   1.000
_cell.angle_alpha   90.00
_cell.angle_beta   90.00
_cell.angle_gamma   90.00
#
_symmetry.space_group_name_H-M   'P 1'
#
loop_
_entity.id
_entity.type
_entity.pdbx_description
1 polymer ?
#
loop_
_entity_poly.entity_id
_entity_poly.type
_entity_poly.pdbx_seq_one_letter_code
_entity_poly.pdbx_strand_id
1 'polypeptide(L)'
;MVDQFFQCSVSDCGRPSARSVGAGCDICSMHFCGIHMSRDFHKRSIGDLDGTTYNALIIAEVGRLRAEINEKAVCKLASTLNAGKPCVVEYPSQVVGPDALMGCANCHVRILFSDGSPSWLM
;
A
#
# COMPACT_ATOMS: atom_id res chain seq x y z
N MET A 1 18.72 12.31 -9.73
CA MET A 1 18.73 10.83 -9.69
C MET A 1 17.65 10.43 -8.71
N VAL A 2 16.65 9.65 -9.12
CA VAL A 2 15.62 9.16 -8.19
C VAL A 2 16.17 7.88 -7.57
N ASP A 3 16.26 7.83 -6.26
CA ASP A 3 16.75 6.63 -5.57
C ASP A 3 15.81 5.46 -5.87
N GLN A 4 16.38 4.37 -6.37
CA GLN A 4 15.63 3.17 -6.75
C GLN A 4 15.00 2.47 -5.54
N PHE A 5 15.51 2.74 -4.33
CA PHE A 5 15.08 2.13 -3.07
C PHE A 5 14.89 3.20 -2.00
N PHE A 6 13.97 2.93 -1.06
CA PHE A 6 13.86 3.73 0.14
C PHE A 6 15.15 3.69 0.95
N GLN A 7 15.54 4.83 1.52
CA GLN A 7 16.66 4.93 2.45
C GLN A 7 16.19 4.60 3.87
N CYS A 8 17.14 4.21 4.74
CA CYS A 8 16.86 4.05 6.16
C CYS A 8 16.42 5.39 6.76
N SER A 9 15.33 5.39 7.53
CA SER A 9 14.79 6.58 8.17
C SER A 9 15.52 7.01 9.45
N VAL A 10 16.57 6.29 9.87
CA VAL A 10 17.42 6.68 11.00
C VAL A 10 18.36 7.79 10.57
N SER A 11 18.42 8.88 11.34
CA SER A 11 19.33 10.01 11.10
C SER A 11 20.76 9.53 10.88
N ASP A 12 21.45 10.15 9.93
CA ASP A 12 22.84 9.82 9.54
C ASP A 12 23.06 8.39 9.01
N CYS A 13 21.99 7.68 8.63
CA CYS A 13 22.08 6.36 8.00
C CYS A 13 21.83 6.43 6.49
N GLY A 14 22.89 6.45 5.68
CA GLY A 14 22.79 6.40 4.21
C GLY A 14 22.61 4.98 3.63
N ARG A 15 22.16 4.01 4.43
CA ARG A 15 22.00 2.62 3.98
C ARG A 15 20.62 2.43 3.34
N PRO A 16 20.51 1.62 2.27
CA PRO A 16 19.21 1.29 1.70
C PRO A 16 18.37 0.49 2.68
N SER A 17 17.04 0.68 2.61
CA SER A 17 16.08 -0.13 3.35
C SER A 17 16.14 -1.60 2.90
N ALA A 18 16.00 -2.52 3.85
CA ALA A 18 15.97 -3.95 3.54
C ALA A 18 14.68 -4.32 2.78
N ARG A 19 14.77 -5.22 1.79
CA ARG A 19 13.60 -5.73 1.04
C ARG A 19 12.98 -7.01 1.63
N SER A 20 13.40 -7.45 2.81
CA SER A 20 12.70 -8.54 3.48
C SER A 20 11.26 -8.11 3.76
N VAL A 21 10.30 -9.04 3.61
CA VAL A 21 8.85 -8.85 3.76
C VAL A 21 8.53 -7.71 4.75
N GLY A 22 8.04 -6.57 4.25
CA GLY A 22 7.90 -5.33 5.03
C GLY A 22 9.15 -4.44 5.02
N ALA A 23 9.51 -3.85 3.87
CA ALA A 23 10.61 -2.88 3.74
C ALA A 23 10.40 -1.58 4.55
N GLY A 24 9.32 -1.49 5.31
CA GLY A 24 9.12 -0.59 6.43
C GLY A 24 8.44 -1.34 7.57
N CYS A 25 8.55 -0.82 8.79
CA CYS A 25 7.82 -1.39 9.91
C CYS A 25 6.34 -1.03 9.79
N ASP A 26 5.47 -2.03 9.67
CA ASP A 26 4.01 -1.86 9.53
C ASP A 26 3.36 -1.12 10.72
N ILE A 27 4.09 -0.94 11.82
CA ILE A 27 3.61 -0.24 13.03
C ILE A 27 3.91 1.26 12.99
N CYS A 28 5.07 1.66 12.47
CA CYS A 28 5.47 3.06 12.43
C CYS A 28 5.57 3.65 11.02
N SER A 29 5.34 2.84 9.98
CA SER A 29 5.42 3.21 8.57
C SER A 29 6.78 3.83 8.18
N MET A 30 7.85 3.40 8.86
CA MET A 30 9.23 3.87 8.61
C MET A 30 10.08 2.79 7.96
N HIS A 31 11.00 3.19 7.11
CA HIS A 31 11.91 2.30 6.38
C HIS A 31 13.21 2.09 7.16
N PHE A 32 13.66 0.84 7.29
CA PHE A 32 14.87 0.54 8.05
C PHE A 32 15.82 -0.36 7.24
N CYS A 33 17.13 -0.07 7.31
CA CYS A 33 18.13 -1.02 6.86
C CYS A 33 18.12 -2.26 7.78
N GLY A 34 18.74 -3.37 7.34
CA GLY A 34 18.72 -4.63 8.10
C GLY A 34 19.26 -4.52 9.54
N ILE A 35 20.16 -3.57 9.83
CA ILE A 35 20.67 -3.31 11.19
C ILE A 35 19.60 -2.60 12.02
N HIS A 36 19.07 -1.50 11.53
CA HIS A 36 18.10 -0.70 12.27
C HIS A 36 16.71 -1.34 12.33
N MET A 37 16.43 -2.38 11.54
CA MET A 37 15.25 -3.23 11.68
C MET A 37 15.43 -4.33 12.74
N SER A 38 16.67 -4.63 13.16
CA SER A 38 16.90 -5.67 14.15
C SER A 38 16.28 -5.30 15.50
N ARG A 39 15.91 -6.30 16.30
CA ARG A 39 15.26 -6.09 17.61
C ARG A 39 16.13 -5.31 18.60
N ASP A 40 17.45 -5.30 18.39
CA ASP A 40 18.39 -4.55 19.24
C ASP A 40 18.21 -3.03 19.06
N PHE A 41 17.76 -2.60 17.88
CA PHE A 41 17.57 -1.19 17.53
C PHE A 41 16.09 -0.80 17.40
N HIS A 42 15.25 -1.67 16.84
CA HIS A 42 13.82 -1.44 16.66
C HIS A 42 12.99 -2.41 17.51
N LYS A 43 12.47 -1.90 18.62
CA LYS A 43 11.77 -2.72 19.63
C LYS A 43 10.31 -3.03 19.29
N ARG A 44 9.71 -2.38 18.27
CA ARG A 44 8.31 -2.64 17.89
C ARG A 44 8.28 -3.83 16.94
N SER A 45 7.57 -4.89 17.33
CA SER A 45 7.40 -6.09 16.51
C SER A 45 5.93 -6.34 16.24
N ILE A 46 5.59 -6.72 15.00
CA ILE A 46 4.23 -7.12 14.61
C ILE A 46 3.72 -8.27 15.46
N GLY A 47 4.61 -9.18 15.89
CA GLY A 47 4.28 -10.30 16.76
C GLY A 47 3.78 -9.90 18.16
N ASP A 48 3.94 -8.63 18.56
CA ASP A 48 3.49 -8.13 19.85
C ASP A 48 2.10 -7.44 19.77
N LEU A 49 1.51 -7.33 18.57
CA LEU A 49 0.20 -6.72 18.37
C LEU A 49 -0.93 -7.74 18.46
N ASP A 50 -2.03 -7.36 19.12
CA ASP A 50 -3.28 -8.09 18.97
C ASP A 50 -3.90 -7.86 17.57
N GLY A 51 -4.78 -8.78 17.16
CA GLY A 51 -5.40 -8.73 15.83
C GLY A 51 -6.23 -7.47 15.59
N THR A 52 -6.83 -6.89 16.63
CA THR A 52 -7.62 -5.65 16.53
C THR A 52 -6.72 -4.46 16.19
N THR A 53 -5.60 -4.35 16.89
CA THR A 53 -4.60 -3.30 16.71
C THR A 53 -3.93 -3.43 15.35
N TYR A 54 -3.57 -4.65 14.96
CA TYR A 54 -3.04 -4.92 13.62
C TYR A 54 -4.02 -4.49 12.53
N ASN A 55 -5.29 -4.88 12.63
CA ASN A 55 -6.31 -4.49 11.65
C ASN A 55 -6.51 -2.97 11.58
N ALA A 56 -6.47 -2.27 12.70
CA ALA A 56 -6.58 -0.81 12.73
C ALA A 56 -5.42 -0.13 11.99
N LEU A 57 -4.19 -0.65 12.10
CA LEU A 57 -3.03 -0.16 11.35
C LEU A 57 -3.19 -0.38 9.84
N ILE A 58 -3.64 -1.57 9.42
CA ILE A 58 -3.88 -1.85 8.00
C ILE A 58 -4.98 -0.94 7.44
N ILE A 59 -6.06 -0.70 8.20
CA ILE A 59 -7.13 0.23 7.80
C ILE A 59 -6.59 1.65 7.60
N ALA A 60 -5.76 2.12 8.52
CA ALA A 60 -5.16 3.45 8.43
C ALA A 60 -4.23 3.57 7.22
N GLU A 61 -3.36 2.59 6.99
CA GLU A 61 -2.40 2.62 5.89
C GLU A 61 -3.09 2.53 4.52
N VAL A 62 -4.05 1.62 4.34
CA VAL A 62 -4.81 1.54 3.09
C VAL A 62 -5.64 2.80 2.86
N GLY A 63 -6.20 3.41 3.92
CA GLY A 63 -6.88 4.70 3.82
C GLY A 63 -5.95 5.80 3.29
N ARG A 64 -4.71 5.86 3.80
CA ARG A 64 -3.69 6.81 3.34
C ARG A 64 -3.32 6.56 1.88
N LEU A 65 -3.03 5.31 1.49
CA LEU A 65 -2.67 4.95 0.12
C LEU A 65 -3.80 5.26 -0.87
N ARG A 66 -5.05 4.97 -0.52
CA ARG A 66 -6.22 5.30 -1.35
C ARG A 66 -6.36 6.81 -1.56
N ALA A 67 -6.07 7.63 -0.54
CA ALA A 67 -6.12 9.08 -0.66
C ALA A 67 -5.06 9.66 -1.62
N GLU A 68 -3.99 8.93 -1.92
CA GLU A 68 -2.94 9.32 -2.88
C GLU A 68 -3.30 8.95 -4.33
N ILE A 69 -4.34 8.14 -4.54
CA ILE A 69 -4.77 7.75 -5.89
C ILE A 69 -5.38 8.93 -6.61
N ASN A 70 -4.77 9.31 -7.75
CA ASN A 70 -5.34 10.29 -8.66
C ASN A 70 -6.42 9.64 -9.54
N GLU A 71 -7.63 9.52 -9.00
CA GLU A 71 -8.76 8.88 -9.69
C GLU A 71 -9.03 9.47 -11.07
N LYS A 72 -8.91 10.80 -11.23
CA LYS A 72 -9.11 11.46 -12.53
C LYS A 72 -8.10 10.99 -13.57
N ALA A 73 -6.83 10.88 -13.20
CA ALA A 73 -5.79 10.40 -14.09
C ALA A 73 -5.98 8.91 -14.43
N VAL A 74 -6.33 8.09 -13.43
CA VAL A 74 -6.62 6.66 -13.60
C VAL A 74 -7.78 6.47 -14.57
N CYS A 75 -8.93 7.10 -14.33
CA CYS A 75 -10.11 6.97 -15.19
C CYS A 75 -9.84 7.50 -16.60
N LYS A 76 -9.11 8.61 -16.76
CA LYS A 76 -8.73 9.13 -18.09
C LYS A 76 -7.90 8.10 -18.87
N LEU A 77 -6.90 7.49 -18.22
CA LEU A 77 -6.06 6.49 -18.84
C LEU A 77 -6.85 5.23 -19.18
N ALA A 78 -7.59 4.68 -18.22
CA ALA A 78 -8.39 3.47 -18.40
C ALA A 78 -9.46 3.65 -19.49
N SER A 79 -10.12 4.81 -19.53
CA SER A 79 -11.07 5.16 -20.59
C SER A 79 -10.40 5.18 -21.96
N THR A 80 -9.22 5.80 -22.08
CA THR A 80 -8.44 5.84 -23.33
C THR A 80 -8.09 4.42 -23.81
N LEU A 81 -7.69 3.55 -22.89
CA LEU A 81 -7.34 2.15 -23.19
C LEU A 81 -8.56 1.29 -23.55
N ASN A 82 -9.74 1.63 -23.02
CA ASN A 82 -10.98 0.89 -23.25
C ASN A 82 -11.93 1.62 -24.22
N ALA A 83 -11.39 2.10 -25.35
CA ALA A 83 -12.15 2.72 -26.45
C ALA A 83 -13.03 3.92 -26.04
N GLY A 84 -12.57 4.73 -25.09
CA GLY A 84 -13.26 5.93 -24.62
C GLY A 84 -14.41 5.66 -23.65
N LYS A 85 -14.56 4.44 -23.14
CA LYS A 85 -15.63 4.09 -22.21
C LYS A 85 -15.47 4.84 -20.87
N PRO A 86 -16.51 5.50 -20.35
CA PRO A 86 -16.48 6.10 -19.02
C PRO A 86 -16.28 5.03 -17.95
N CYS A 87 -15.57 5.40 -16.88
CA CYS A 87 -15.33 4.52 -15.74
C CYS A 87 -15.18 5.31 -14.44
N VAL A 88 -15.29 4.60 -13.32
CA VAL A 88 -15.07 5.09 -11.96
C VAL A 88 -14.13 4.16 -11.21
N VAL A 89 -13.41 4.69 -10.21
CA VAL A 89 -12.65 3.89 -9.26
C VAL A 89 -13.59 3.46 -8.13
N GLU A 90 -13.58 2.17 -7.80
CA GLU A 90 -14.35 1.57 -6.72
C GLU A 90 -13.40 0.96 -5.68
N TYR A 91 -13.66 1.30 -4.43
CA TYR A 91 -12.91 0.81 -3.28
C TYR A 91 -13.72 -0.28 -2.57
N PRO A 92 -13.10 -1.44 -2.27
CA PRO A 92 -13.72 -2.45 -1.42
C PRO A 92 -14.19 -1.85 -0.10
N SER A 93 -15.39 -2.24 0.30
CA SER A 93 -16.00 -1.87 1.58
C SER A 93 -15.19 -2.41 2.77
N GLN A 94 -14.56 -3.57 2.60
CA GLN A 94 -13.65 -4.17 3.57
C GLN A 94 -12.19 -3.93 3.18
N VAL A 95 -11.39 -3.54 4.16
CA VAL A 95 -9.94 -3.33 4.01
C VAL A 95 -9.13 -4.51 4.55
N VAL A 96 -9.74 -5.31 5.44
CA VAL A 96 -9.16 -6.52 6.03
C VAL A 96 -10.14 -7.68 5.84
N GLY A 97 -9.62 -8.90 5.73
CA GLY A 97 -10.43 -10.11 5.57
C GLY A 97 -10.60 -10.58 4.11
N PRO A 98 -11.43 -11.61 3.88
CA PRO A 98 -11.54 -12.29 2.58
C PRO A 98 -12.00 -11.41 1.42
N ASP A 99 -12.77 -10.35 1.72
CA ASP A 99 -13.30 -9.42 0.71
C ASP A 99 -12.37 -8.23 0.45
N ALA A 100 -11.25 -8.14 1.16
CA ALA A 100 -10.25 -7.11 0.93
C ALA A 100 -9.45 -7.42 -0.34
N LEU A 101 -9.32 -6.44 -1.24
CA LEU A 101 -8.47 -6.56 -2.42
C LEU A 101 -7.01 -6.23 -2.06
N MET A 102 -6.35 -7.15 -1.35
CA MET A 102 -4.97 -7.02 -0.89
C MET A 102 -4.10 -8.14 -1.47
N GLY A 103 -2.84 -7.83 -1.78
CA GLY A 103 -1.85 -8.77 -2.31
C GLY A 103 -0.50 -8.61 -1.61
N CYS A 104 -0.27 -9.37 -0.53
CA CYS A 104 0.86 -9.16 0.38
C CYS A 104 0.95 -7.68 0.84
N ALA A 105 1.91 -6.93 0.31
CA ALA A 105 2.12 -5.51 0.62
C ALA A 105 1.41 -4.54 -0.33
N ASN A 106 0.60 -5.04 -1.27
CA ASN A 106 -0.12 -4.21 -2.24
C ASN A 106 -1.60 -4.09 -1.85
N CYS A 107 -2.14 -2.88 -1.96
CA CYS A 107 -3.58 -2.65 -1.94
C CYS A 107 -4.08 -2.42 -3.36
N HIS A 108 -5.19 -3.07 -3.73
CA HIS A 108 -5.79 -2.95 -5.04
C HIS A 108 -7.15 -2.24 -4.98
N VAL A 109 -7.55 -1.64 -6.10
CA VAL A 109 -8.85 -1.02 -6.33
C VAL A 109 -9.43 -1.49 -7.66
N ARG A 110 -10.74 -1.32 -7.84
CA ARG A 110 -11.42 -1.70 -9.09
C ARG A 110 -11.67 -0.49 -9.95
N ILE A 111 -11.58 -0.67 -11.26
CA ILE A 111 -12.07 0.28 -12.26
C ILE A 111 -13.34 -0.31 -12.85
N LEU A 112 -14.48 0.36 -12.61
CA LEU A 112 -15.79 -0.05 -13.08
C LEU A 112 -16.16 0.76 -14.32
N PHE A 113 -16.44 0.08 -15.44
CA PHE A 113 -16.89 0.73 -16.67
C PHE A 113 -18.41 0.88 -16.69
N SER A 114 -18.90 2.02 -17.17
CA SER A 114 -20.32 2.35 -17.16
C SER A 114 -21.19 1.47 -18.07
N ASP A 115 -20.58 0.70 -18.98
CA ASP A 115 -21.28 -0.18 -19.91
C ASP A 115 -21.46 -1.62 -19.37
N GLY A 116 -21.06 -1.88 -18.13
CA GLY A 116 -21.12 -3.21 -17.53
C GLY A 116 -20.04 -4.18 -17.99
N SER A 117 -19.02 -3.70 -18.74
CA SER A 117 -17.84 -4.50 -19.04
C SER A 117 -17.14 -4.99 -17.76
N PRO A 118 -16.38 -6.10 -17.82
CA PRO A 118 -15.61 -6.58 -16.68
C PRO A 118 -14.75 -5.48 -16.06
N SER A 119 -14.76 -5.41 -14.73
CA SER A 119 -13.92 -4.49 -13.98
C SER A 119 -12.45 -4.81 -14.15
N TRP A 120 -11.59 -3.78 -14.17
CA TRP A 120 -10.14 -3.97 -14.11
C TRP A 120 -9.64 -3.83 -12.67
N LEU A 121 -8.56 -4.55 -12.34
CA LEU A 121 -7.87 -4.42 -11.06
C LEU A 121 -6.63 -3.55 -11.24
N MET A 122 -6.49 -2.54 -10.38
CA MET A 122 -5.28 -1.73 -10.24
C MET A 122 -4.69 -2.02 -8.87
#